data_AF-A0A7C3J7H2-F1
#
_entry.id   AF-A0A7C3J7H2-F1
#
_cell.length_a   1.000
_cell.length_b   1.000
_cell.length_c   1.000
_cell.angle_alpha   90.00
_cell.angle_beta   90.00
_cell.angle_gamma   90.00
#
_symmetry.space_group_name_H-M   'P 1'
#
loop_
_entity.id
_entity.type
_entity.pdbx_description
1 polymer ?
#
loop_
_entity_poly.entity_id
_entity_poly.type
_entity_poly.pdbx_seq_one_letter_code
_entity_poly.pdbx_strand_id
1 'polypeptide(L)'
;MALAAPPFSTGPVESAFILFAPEKSNMLEVAQVEMLIETGGGRIVHIFPYQALVVQAPEGVLQQLSGHPAVAAIFTESVELSTVDSYGPDARRLAGVWNNMLAPQAAISDLNMLAEEHSAESDDAFIAPDLPPVSELSLASNSSVTPGYYQTSEYMAGSVAVGIILVESNGAVDRSSENWTEDEKQLVFSEIVAALNWWAQLEPRANLRFVYEDHFSKPLPTGVEPVKRPYTDERYWIADA
;
A
#
# COMPACT_ATOMS: atom_id res chain seq x y z
N MET A 1 -29.92 15.55 22.01
CA MET A 1 -29.32 16.66 21.23
C MET A 1 -28.42 15.99 20.21
N ALA A 2 -28.92 15.77 19.00
CA ALA A 2 -28.18 15.07 17.94
C ALA A 2 -27.21 16.07 17.30
N LEU A 3 -25.91 15.77 17.36
CA LEU A 3 -24.89 16.48 16.59
C LEU A 3 -25.14 16.19 15.12
N ALA A 4 -25.46 17.23 14.34
CA ALA A 4 -25.56 17.12 12.90
C ALA A 4 -24.20 16.72 12.34
N ALA A 5 -24.16 15.66 11.54
CA ALA A 5 -22.97 15.31 10.76
C ALA A 5 -22.61 16.52 9.87
N PRO A 6 -21.33 16.91 9.77
CA PRO A 6 -20.91 17.98 8.87
C PRO A 6 -21.35 17.64 7.43
N PRO A 7 -21.72 18.65 6.63
CA PRO A 7 -22.16 18.40 5.26
C PRO A 7 -21.02 17.76 4.46
N PHE A 8 -21.29 16.61 3.84
CA PHE A 8 -20.36 15.99 2.89
C PHE A 8 -20.02 17.01 1.79
N SER A 9 -18.73 17.15 1.48
CA SER A 9 -18.32 17.98 0.35
C SER A 9 -18.71 17.27 -0.95
N THR A 10 -19.68 17.82 -1.69
CA THR A 10 -20.14 17.28 -2.96
C THR A 10 -19.30 17.88 -4.10
N GLY A 11 -18.16 17.26 -4.38
CA GLY A 11 -17.27 17.62 -5.50
C GLY A 11 -16.72 16.38 -6.20
N PRO A 12 -16.05 16.53 -7.35
CA PRO A 12 -15.34 15.41 -7.98
C PRO A 12 -14.31 14.85 -6.99
N VAL A 13 -14.23 13.52 -6.93
CA VAL A 13 -13.26 12.82 -6.10
C VAL A 13 -12.00 12.62 -6.92
N GLU A 14 -10.87 13.07 -6.38
CA GLU A 14 -9.56 12.98 -7.03
C GLU A 14 -8.60 12.14 -6.21
N SER A 15 -7.71 11.42 -6.89
CA SER A 15 -6.58 10.75 -6.24
C SER A 15 -5.53 11.79 -5.86
N ALA A 16 -5.05 11.75 -4.62
CA ALA A 16 -4.03 12.66 -4.15
C ALA A 16 -2.98 11.93 -3.30
N PHE A 17 -1.74 12.39 -3.44
CA PHE A 17 -0.62 12.07 -2.58
C PHE A 17 -0.43 13.19 -1.56
N ILE A 18 -0.61 12.85 -0.27
CA ILE A 18 -0.46 13.78 0.85
C ILE A 18 0.86 13.47 1.53
N LEU A 19 1.79 14.42 1.50
CA LEU A 19 3.07 14.32 2.18
C LEU A 19 2.96 14.97 3.57
N PHE A 20 3.48 14.27 4.57
CA PHE A 20 3.49 14.73 5.95
C PHE A 20 4.78 15.47 6.30
N ALA A 21 4.70 16.47 7.16
CA ALA A 21 5.85 17.23 7.66
C ALA A 21 6.58 16.44 8.76
N PRO A 22 7.84 15.96 8.56
CA PRO A 22 8.48 15.02 9.48
C PRO A 22 8.55 15.48 10.94
N GLU A 23 8.70 16.79 11.18
CA GLU A 23 8.81 17.36 12.52
C GLU A 23 7.47 17.51 13.26
N LYS A 24 6.35 17.46 12.54
CA LYS A 24 5.01 17.73 13.08
C LYS A 24 4.12 16.49 13.07
N SER A 25 4.47 15.50 12.27
CA SER A 25 3.67 14.30 12.08
C SER A 25 3.83 13.34 13.24
N ASN A 26 2.81 13.32 14.07
CA ASN A 26 2.67 12.39 15.18
C ASN A 26 1.31 11.67 15.08
N MET A 27 1.09 10.68 15.94
CA MET A 27 -0.11 9.84 15.91
C MET A 27 -1.41 10.65 15.99
N LEU A 28 -1.46 11.71 16.79
CA LEU A 28 -2.66 12.52 16.94
C LEU A 28 -2.95 13.33 15.67
N GLU A 29 -1.92 13.98 15.12
CA GLU A 29 -2.05 14.81 13.92
C GLU A 29 -2.40 13.99 12.69
N VAL A 30 -1.78 12.82 12.52
CA VAL A 30 -2.11 11.90 11.42
C VAL A 30 -3.55 11.39 11.56
N ALA A 31 -3.96 10.98 12.78
CA ALA A 31 -5.34 10.55 13.01
C ALA A 31 -6.38 11.67 12.75
N GLN A 32 -6.04 12.93 13.01
CA GLN A 32 -6.91 14.07 12.67
C GLN A 32 -7.03 14.27 11.16
N VAL A 33 -5.92 14.13 10.42
CA VAL A 33 -5.94 14.16 8.94
C VAL A 33 -6.79 13.03 8.39
N GLU A 34 -6.58 11.80 8.87
CA GLU A 34 -7.36 10.63 8.45
C GLU A 34 -8.86 10.83 8.72
N MET A 35 -9.21 11.30 9.92
CA MET A 35 -10.59 11.60 10.30
C MET A 35 -11.21 12.67 9.41
N LEU A 36 -10.47 13.73 9.07
CA LEU A 36 -10.95 14.80 8.19
C LEU A 36 -11.24 14.25 6.78
N ILE A 37 -10.38 13.38 6.27
CA ILE A 37 -10.60 12.70 4.98
C ILE A 37 -11.87 11.85 5.02
N GLU A 38 -11.97 10.93 6.00
CA GLU A 38 -13.09 9.99 6.09
C GLU A 38 -14.44 10.69 6.33
N THR A 39 -14.48 11.66 7.27
CA THR A 39 -15.70 12.43 7.55
C THR A 39 -16.08 13.38 6.41
N GLY A 40 -15.09 13.80 5.61
CA GLY A 40 -15.28 14.59 4.39
C GLY A 40 -15.80 13.80 3.18
N GLY A 41 -15.98 12.48 3.32
CA GLY A 41 -16.41 11.59 2.23
C GLY A 41 -15.27 11.12 1.33
N GLY A 42 -14.02 11.30 1.76
CA GLY A 42 -12.84 10.72 1.12
C GLY A 42 -12.54 9.31 1.64
N ARG A 43 -11.65 8.63 0.93
CA ARG A 43 -11.14 7.28 1.21
C ARG A 43 -9.62 7.32 1.25
N ILE A 44 -9.03 6.63 2.22
CA ILE A 44 -7.58 6.40 2.29
C ILE A 44 -7.28 5.02 1.70
N VAL A 45 -6.29 4.94 0.80
CA VAL A 45 -5.93 3.70 0.11
C VAL A 45 -4.57 3.18 0.57
N HIS A 46 -3.57 4.05 0.68
CA HIS A 46 -2.23 3.69 1.18
C HIS A 46 -1.84 4.60 2.33
N ILE A 47 -1.31 3.98 3.38
CA ILE A 47 -0.85 4.64 4.60
C ILE A 47 0.63 4.29 4.79
N PHE A 48 1.48 5.31 4.65
CA PHE A 48 2.90 5.24 4.99
C PHE A 48 3.07 5.98 6.32
N PRO A 49 3.11 5.25 7.47
CA PRO A 49 2.95 5.85 8.78
C PRO A 49 3.86 7.06 9.02
N TYR A 50 3.26 8.19 9.39
CA TYR A 50 3.92 9.48 9.65
C TYR A 50 4.62 10.15 8.45
N GLN A 51 4.60 9.52 7.28
CA GLN A 51 5.34 9.98 6.10
C GLN A 51 4.41 10.46 4.98
N ALA A 52 3.40 9.67 4.60
CA ALA A 52 2.46 10.07 3.57
C ALA A 52 1.17 9.24 3.56
N LEU A 53 0.17 9.74 2.83
CA LEU A 53 -1.04 9.01 2.45
C LEU A 53 -1.25 9.07 0.94
N VAL A 54 -1.86 8.02 0.38
CA VAL A 54 -2.53 8.08 -0.94
C VAL A 54 -4.02 7.95 -0.70
N VAL A 55 -4.79 8.93 -1.18
CA VAL A 55 -6.20 9.09 -0.88
C VAL A 55 -7.01 9.33 -2.13
N GLN A 56 -8.32 9.10 -2.04
CA GLN A 56 -9.34 9.57 -2.97
C GLN A 56 -10.24 10.52 -2.21
N ALA A 57 -10.21 11.82 -2.49
CA ALA A 57 -10.99 12.79 -1.71
C ALA A 57 -11.60 13.89 -2.59
N PRO A 58 -12.74 14.48 -2.17
CA PRO A 58 -13.27 15.68 -2.82
C PRO A 58 -12.28 16.85 -2.74
N GLU A 59 -12.25 17.69 -3.77
CA GLU A 59 -11.36 18.87 -3.82
C GLU A 59 -11.48 19.76 -2.57
N GLY A 60 -12.70 19.97 -2.06
CA GLY A 60 -12.92 20.78 -0.85
C GLY A 60 -12.26 20.20 0.40
N VAL A 61 -12.13 18.87 0.50
CA VAL A 61 -11.40 18.18 1.58
C VAL A 61 -9.89 18.41 1.42
N LEU A 62 -9.36 18.29 0.19
CA LEU A 62 -7.95 18.54 -0.10
C LEU A 62 -7.56 20.00 0.21
N GLN A 63 -8.41 20.96 -0.14
CA GLN A 63 -8.21 22.37 0.20
C GLN A 63 -8.16 22.59 1.72
N GLN A 64 -9.06 21.95 2.47
CA GLN A 64 -9.05 22.04 3.94
C GLN A 64 -7.77 21.44 4.55
N LEU A 65 -7.28 20.33 3.99
CA LEU A 65 -6.04 19.67 4.42
C LEU A 65 -4.79 20.50 4.15
N SER A 66 -4.77 21.33 3.11
CA SER A 66 -3.62 22.19 2.79
C SER A 66 -3.27 23.18 3.91
N GLY A 67 -4.24 23.51 4.78
CA GLY A 67 -4.04 24.36 5.96
C GLY A 67 -3.66 23.59 7.24
N HIS A 68 -3.62 22.26 7.20
CA HIS A 68 -3.36 21.44 8.37
C HIS A 68 -1.86 21.45 8.74
N PRO A 69 -1.48 21.64 10.01
CA PRO A 69 -0.09 21.84 10.41
C PRO A 69 0.84 20.65 10.11
N ALA A 70 0.29 19.43 10.09
CA ALA A 70 1.05 18.22 9.79
C ALA A 70 1.18 17.93 8.28
N VAL A 71 0.38 18.56 7.43
CA VAL A 71 0.45 18.36 5.98
C VAL A 71 1.53 19.29 5.43
N ALA A 72 2.56 18.70 4.81
CA ALA A 72 3.63 19.46 4.18
C ALA A 72 3.26 19.88 2.75
N ALA A 73 2.67 18.96 1.99
CA ALA A 73 2.28 19.18 0.61
C ALA A 73 1.18 18.20 0.20
N ILE A 74 0.41 18.58 -0.83
CA ILE A 74 -0.61 17.74 -1.45
C ILE A 74 -0.37 17.80 -2.96
N PHE A 75 -0.33 16.63 -3.60
CA PHE A 75 -0.10 16.50 -5.04
C PHE A 75 -1.21 15.65 -5.67
N THR A 76 -1.79 16.14 -6.75
CA THR A 76 -2.80 15.41 -7.57
C THR A 76 -2.24 14.97 -8.92
N GLU A 77 -1.06 15.49 -9.29
CA GLU A 77 -0.31 15.15 -10.50
C GLU A 77 1.07 14.60 -10.14
N SER A 78 1.86 14.23 -11.15
CA SER A 78 3.23 13.76 -10.94
C SER A 78 4.08 14.79 -10.21
N VAL A 79 4.87 14.32 -9.25
CA VAL A 79 5.76 15.13 -8.42
C VAL A 79 7.14 15.20 -9.05
N GLU A 80 7.67 16.41 -9.23
CA GLU A 80 9.10 16.58 -9.53
C GLU A 80 9.92 16.24 -8.28
N LEU A 81 10.71 15.16 -8.33
CA LEU A 81 11.38 14.60 -7.15
C LEU A 81 12.32 15.57 -6.43
N SER A 82 12.87 16.56 -7.14
CA SER A 82 13.72 17.61 -6.57
C SER A 82 12.98 18.49 -5.55
N THR A 83 11.66 18.63 -5.70
CA THR A 83 10.83 19.49 -4.83
C THR A 83 10.62 18.88 -3.45
N VAL A 84 10.70 17.55 -3.34
CA VAL A 84 10.50 16.82 -2.09
C VAL A 84 11.80 16.47 -1.36
N ASP A 85 12.96 16.76 -1.96
CA ASP A 85 14.27 16.48 -1.34
C ASP A 85 14.44 17.16 0.02
N SER A 86 13.79 18.31 0.23
CA SER A 86 13.80 19.03 1.50
C SER A 86 13.12 18.27 2.65
N TYR A 87 12.26 17.29 2.35
CA TYR A 87 11.55 16.46 3.32
C TYR A 87 12.26 15.11 3.59
N GLY A 88 13.39 14.86 2.92
CA GLY A 88 14.24 13.70 3.14
C GLY A 88 14.08 12.56 2.12
N PRO A 89 14.90 11.51 2.25
CA PRO A 89 14.97 10.43 1.26
C PRO A 89 13.67 9.60 1.17
N ASP A 90 12.95 9.43 2.28
CA ASP A 90 11.66 8.75 2.31
C ASP A 90 10.60 9.48 1.47
N ALA A 91 10.53 10.81 1.61
CA ALA A 91 9.60 11.63 0.84
C ALA A 91 9.88 11.51 -0.67
N ARG A 92 11.17 11.49 -1.06
CA ARG A 92 11.58 11.28 -2.45
C ARG A 92 11.17 9.90 -2.97
N ARG A 93 11.37 8.84 -2.18
CA ARG A 93 10.95 7.47 -2.54
C ARG A 93 9.43 7.37 -2.72
N LEU A 94 8.66 7.89 -1.77
CA LEU A 94 7.19 7.85 -1.81
C LEU A 94 6.60 8.69 -2.96
N ALA A 95 7.21 9.83 -3.28
CA ALA A 95 6.86 10.59 -4.47
C ALA A 95 7.16 9.78 -5.76
N GLY A 96 8.24 9.00 -5.78
CA GLY A 96 8.53 8.06 -6.86
C GLY A 96 7.46 6.98 -7.02
N VAL A 97 6.99 6.40 -5.91
CA VAL A 97 5.87 5.44 -5.90
C VAL A 97 4.61 6.08 -6.49
N TRP A 98 4.25 7.28 -6.03
CA TRP A 98 3.10 8.01 -6.54
C TRP A 98 3.19 8.25 -8.05
N ASN A 99 4.35 8.69 -8.54
CA ASN A 99 4.57 8.88 -9.97
C ASN A 99 4.38 7.58 -10.76
N ASN A 100 4.89 6.46 -10.24
CA ASN A 100 4.69 5.15 -10.86
C ASN A 100 3.22 4.70 -10.81
N MET A 101 2.45 5.07 -9.80
CA MET A 101 1.00 4.78 -9.78
C MET A 101 0.23 5.55 -10.85
N LEU A 102 0.59 6.82 -11.10
CA LEU A 102 -0.05 7.66 -12.11
C LEU A 102 0.32 7.23 -13.54
N ALA A 103 1.57 6.87 -13.74
CA ALA A 103 2.09 6.40 -15.01
C ALA A 103 3.04 5.24 -14.75
N PRO A 104 2.53 4.00 -14.69
CA PRO A 104 3.36 2.82 -14.50
C PRO A 104 4.46 2.82 -15.55
N GLN A 105 5.70 2.82 -15.10
CA GLN A 105 6.81 2.63 -16.01
C GLN A 105 6.64 1.23 -16.60
N ALA A 106 6.63 1.11 -17.93
CA ALA A 106 6.51 -0.19 -18.58
C ALA A 106 7.56 -1.11 -17.96
N ALA A 107 7.10 -2.18 -17.29
CA ALA A 107 7.96 -3.16 -16.69
C ALA A 107 9.02 -3.57 -17.72
N ILE A 108 10.27 -3.70 -17.27
CA ILE A 108 11.44 -4.00 -18.09
C ILE A 108 11.05 -5.04 -19.14
N SER A 109 11.26 -4.72 -20.42
CA SER A 109 10.83 -5.55 -21.56
C SER A 109 11.39 -6.99 -21.56
N ASP A 110 12.28 -7.31 -20.62
CA ASP A 110 12.86 -8.63 -20.39
C ASP A 110 11.96 -9.57 -19.55
N LEU A 111 10.88 -9.07 -18.91
CA LEU A 111 9.85 -9.91 -18.27
C LEU A 111 8.90 -10.58 -19.28
N ASN A 112 8.97 -10.22 -20.57
CA ASN A 112 8.25 -10.93 -21.64
C ASN A 112 8.72 -12.38 -21.84
N MET A 113 9.76 -12.85 -21.13
CA MET A 113 10.10 -14.28 -21.06
C MET A 113 9.42 -15.04 -19.89
N LEU A 114 8.80 -14.34 -18.94
CA LEU A 114 8.03 -14.95 -17.84
C LEU A 114 6.51 -14.83 -18.04
N ALA A 115 6.07 -13.93 -18.91
CA ALA A 115 4.68 -13.78 -19.31
C ALA A 115 4.39 -14.58 -20.59
N GLU A 116 4.43 -15.91 -20.52
CA GLU A 116 3.26 -16.59 -21.08
C GLU A 116 2.13 -16.14 -20.16
N GLU A 117 1.27 -15.23 -20.64
CA GLU A 117 -0.03 -15.02 -20.01
C GLU A 117 -0.65 -16.41 -19.88
N HIS A 118 -0.58 -16.99 -18.68
CA HIS A 118 -1.48 -18.06 -18.32
C HIS A 118 -2.86 -17.48 -18.59
N SER A 119 -3.53 -18.03 -19.60
CA SER A 119 -4.93 -17.75 -19.88
C SER A 119 -5.68 -17.72 -18.55
N ALA A 120 -6.47 -16.68 -18.33
CA ALA A 120 -7.23 -16.39 -17.11
C ALA A 120 -8.33 -17.42 -16.80
N GLU A 121 -8.01 -18.71 -16.90
CA GLU A 121 -8.90 -19.84 -16.73
C GLU A 121 -8.17 -20.95 -15.96
N SER A 122 -7.77 -20.64 -14.72
CA SER A 122 -7.87 -21.64 -13.67
C SER A 122 -9.06 -21.28 -12.80
N ASP A 123 -9.94 -22.25 -12.61
CA ASP A 123 -11.08 -22.23 -11.68
C ASP A 123 -10.57 -22.22 -10.22
N ASP A 124 -9.58 -21.38 -9.93
CA ASP A 124 -8.81 -21.33 -8.67
C ASP A 124 -9.22 -20.16 -7.77
N ALA A 125 -10.04 -19.24 -8.29
CA ALA A 125 -10.68 -18.20 -7.53
C ALA A 125 -12.20 -18.42 -7.52
N PHE A 126 -12.78 -18.53 -6.32
CA PHE A 126 -14.23 -18.50 -6.18
C PHE A 126 -14.78 -17.12 -6.57
N ILE A 127 -15.89 -17.09 -7.30
CA ILE A 127 -16.65 -15.85 -7.51
C ILE A 127 -17.15 -15.37 -6.15
N ALA A 128 -16.76 -14.15 -5.76
CA ALA A 128 -17.23 -13.54 -4.52
C ALA A 128 -18.77 -13.53 -4.51
N PRO A 129 -19.42 -14.02 -3.44
CA PRO A 129 -20.87 -14.01 -3.37
C PRO A 129 -21.39 -12.56 -3.32
N ASP A 130 -22.50 -12.30 -4.00
CA ASP A 130 -23.19 -11.02 -3.88
C ASP A 130 -23.54 -10.76 -2.40
N LEU A 131 -23.20 -9.56 -1.91
CA LEU A 131 -23.61 -9.15 -0.57
C LEU A 131 -25.15 -9.08 -0.54
N PRO A 132 -25.82 -9.81 0.38
CA PRO A 132 -27.27 -9.75 0.47
C PRO A 132 -27.73 -8.32 0.81
N PRO A 133 -28.95 -7.91 0.40
CA PRO A 133 -29.52 -6.64 0.80
C PRO A 133 -29.45 -6.47 2.32
N VAL A 134 -29.24 -5.25 2.82
CA VAL A 134 -29.13 -4.98 4.28
C VAL A 134 -30.29 -5.53 5.12
N SER A 135 -31.46 -5.69 4.51
CA SER A 135 -32.66 -6.28 5.12
C SER A 135 -32.56 -7.80 5.34
N GLU A 136 -31.66 -8.49 4.63
CA GLU A 136 -31.44 -9.93 4.65
C GLU A 136 -30.16 -10.36 5.39
N LEU A 137 -29.30 -9.41 5.80
CA LEU A 137 -28.14 -9.69 6.66
C LEU A 137 -28.52 -10.35 8.01
N SER A 138 -29.78 -10.26 8.40
CA SER A 138 -30.33 -10.89 9.61
C SER A 138 -30.63 -12.39 9.44
N LEU A 139 -30.60 -12.96 8.23
CA LEU A 139 -30.97 -14.37 7.96
C LEU A 139 -29.80 -15.25 7.48
N ALA A 140 -28.62 -14.68 7.25
CA ALA A 140 -27.39 -15.42 6.91
C ALA A 140 -26.69 -16.05 8.15
N SER A 141 -27.43 -16.37 9.20
CA SER A 141 -26.88 -16.93 10.45
C SER A 141 -26.48 -18.42 10.37
N ASN A 142 -26.64 -19.08 9.22
CA ASN A 142 -26.34 -20.52 9.04
C ASN A 142 -25.31 -20.84 7.94
N SER A 143 -24.80 -19.85 7.21
CA SER A 143 -23.64 -19.99 6.32
C SER A 143 -22.63 -18.93 6.74
N SER A 144 -21.80 -19.29 7.71
CA SER A 144 -20.74 -18.44 8.23
C SER A 144 -19.90 -17.87 7.08
N VAL A 145 -19.95 -16.56 6.87
CA VAL A 145 -18.99 -15.81 6.03
C VAL A 145 -17.59 -15.83 6.68
N THR A 146 -17.47 -16.37 7.90
CA THR A 146 -16.19 -16.58 8.59
C THR A 146 -15.45 -17.75 7.93
N PRO A 147 -14.21 -17.52 7.48
CA PRO A 147 -13.34 -18.59 6.98
C PRO A 147 -13.19 -19.71 8.01
N GLY A 148 -13.22 -20.95 7.54
CA GLY A 148 -12.88 -22.14 8.31
C GLY A 148 -11.37 -22.27 8.56
N TYR A 149 -10.99 -23.26 9.36
CA TYR A 149 -9.61 -23.48 9.79
C TYR A 149 -8.57 -23.58 8.63
N TYR A 150 -9.00 -24.06 7.46
CA TYR A 150 -8.12 -24.23 6.29
C TYR A 150 -8.21 -23.07 5.27
N GLN A 151 -9.03 -22.07 5.57
CA GLN A 151 -9.29 -20.93 4.70
C GLN A 151 -8.55 -19.71 5.28
N THR A 152 -7.24 -19.65 5.02
CA THR A 152 -6.36 -18.65 5.67
C THR A 152 -6.43 -17.25 5.06
N SER A 153 -6.87 -17.11 3.80
CA SER A 153 -6.90 -15.82 3.08
C SER A 153 -7.96 -15.75 1.95
N GLU A 154 -9.23 -16.06 2.23
CA GLU A 154 -10.26 -16.07 1.18
C GLU A 154 -10.70 -14.67 0.71
N TYR A 155 -10.53 -13.64 1.53
CA TYR A 155 -10.88 -12.28 1.18
C TYR A 155 -10.00 -11.25 1.89
N MET A 156 -9.83 -10.10 1.25
CA MET A 156 -9.24 -8.90 1.86
C MET A 156 -10.32 -7.82 1.94
N ALA A 157 -10.54 -7.26 3.13
CA ALA A 157 -11.44 -6.11 3.32
C ALA A 157 -10.97 -5.26 4.51
N GLY A 158 -11.24 -3.96 4.45
CA GLY A 158 -10.85 -3.00 5.49
C GLY A 158 -9.35 -2.74 5.53
N SER A 159 -8.77 -2.76 6.74
CA SER A 159 -7.37 -2.40 6.97
C SER A 159 -6.47 -3.63 6.88
N VAL A 160 -5.49 -3.60 5.99
CA VAL A 160 -4.51 -4.67 5.78
C VAL A 160 -3.11 -4.14 6.10
N ALA A 161 -2.39 -4.84 6.98
CA ALA A 161 -0.98 -4.55 7.24
C ALA A 161 -0.09 -5.21 6.17
N VAL A 162 0.90 -4.48 5.68
CA VAL A 162 1.81 -4.92 4.62
C VAL A 162 3.24 -4.86 5.15
N GLY A 163 3.79 -6.03 5.48
CA GLY A 163 5.20 -6.18 5.83
C GLY A 163 6.01 -6.59 4.61
N ILE A 164 7.01 -5.79 4.24
CA ILE A 164 7.88 -6.06 3.09
C ILE A 164 9.26 -6.42 3.61
N ILE A 165 9.68 -7.66 3.40
CA ILE A 165 10.99 -8.14 3.89
C ILE A 165 11.91 -8.32 2.69
N LEU A 166 12.97 -7.51 2.65
CA LEU A 166 14.11 -7.74 1.77
C LEU A 166 15.22 -8.40 2.58
N VAL A 167 15.92 -9.36 1.99
CA VAL A 167 17.01 -10.11 2.64
C VAL A 167 18.28 -9.91 1.82
N GLU A 168 19.42 -9.71 2.49
CA GLU A 168 20.72 -9.45 1.86
C GLU A 168 21.85 -10.21 2.55
N SER A 169 22.72 -10.83 1.73
CA SER A 169 23.89 -11.53 2.24
C SER A 169 24.90 -10.55 2.85
N ASN A 170 25.33 -10.81 4.09
CA ASN A 170 26.38 -10.04 4.75
C ASN A 170 27.79 -10.62 4.53
N GLY A 171 27.92 -11.73 3.79
CA GLY A 171 29.20 -12.35 3.49
C GLY A 171 29.75 -13.30 4.56
N ALA A 172 29.02 -13.58 5.65
CA ALA A 172 29.54 -14.34 6.79
C ALA A 172 29.68 -15.86 6.52
N VAL A 173 28.78 -16.44 5.73
CA VAL A 173 28.81 -17.86 5.35
C VAL A 173 29.10 -18.01 3.87
N ASP A 174 28.26 -17.43 3.02
CA ASP A 174 28.48 -17.39 1.57
C ASP A 174 29.10 -16.04 1.19
N ARG A 175 29.87 -16.00 0.10
CA ARG A 175 30.36 -14.73 -0.42
C ARG A 175 29.19 -13.93 -1.01
N SER A 176 28.96 -12.72 -0.49
CA SER A 176 28.04 -11.75 -1.09
C SER A 176 28.40 -11.49 -2.55
N SER A 177 27.42 -11.67 -3.42
CA SER A 177 27.59 -11.65 -4.87
C SER A 177 26.47 -10.95 -5.60
N GLU A 178 25.27 -10.92 -5.01
CA GLU A 178 24.14 -10.10 -5.44
C GLU A 178 23.74 -9.21 -4.27
N ASN A 179 23.55 -7.92 -4.53
CA ASN A 179 23.24 -6.92 -3.50
C ASN A 179 22.12 -6.04 -4.00
N TRP A 180 21.26 -5.60 -3.10
CA TRP A 180 20.16 -4.72 -3.44
C TRP A 180 20.67 -3.32 -3.74
N THR A 181 20.46 -2.87 -4.97
CA THR A 181 20.62 -1.46 -5.32
C THR A 181 19.42 -0.65 -4.83
N GLU A 182 19.59 0.66 -4.63
CA GLU A 182 18.47 1.54 -4.25
C GLU A 182 17.37 1.58 -5.34
N ASP A 183 17.76 1.46 -6.61
CA ASP A 183 16.82 1.44 -7.73
C ASP A 183 15.97 0.14 -7.74
N GLU A 184 16.57 -1.01 -7.44
CA GLU A 184 15.84 -2.29 -7.32
C GLU A 184 14.88 -2.28 -6.13
N LYS A 185 15.31 -1.76 -4.97
CA LYS A 185 14.43 -1.61 -3.80
C LYS A 185 13.23 -0.72 -4.13
N GLN A 186 13.48 0.40 -4.81
CA GLN A 186 12.42 1.32 -5.23
C GLN A 186 11.48 0.69 -6.25
N LEU A 187 12.01 -0.08 -7.22
CA LEU A 187 11.21 -0.77 -8.22
C LEU A 187 10.26 -1.77 -7.57
N VAL A 188 10.80 -2.70 -6.75
CA VAL A 188 9.99 -3.72 -6.06
C VAL A 188 8.93 -3.06 -5.17
N PHE A 189 9.28 -2.00 -4.44
CA PHE A 189 8.32 -1.30 -3.60
C PHE A 189 7.21 -0.63 -4.43
N SER A 190 7.55 0.03 -5.54
CA SER A 190 6.58 0.61 -6.46
C SER A 190 5.64 -0.44 -7.07
N GLU A 191 6.16 -1.62 -7.41
CA GLU A 191 5.36 -2.74 -7.94
C GLU A 191 4.37 -3.29 -6.90
N ILE A 192 4.83 -3.47 -5.64
CA ILE A 192 3.96 -3.88 -4.53
C ILE A 192 2.82 -2.88 -4.35
N VAL A 193 3.14 -1.58 -4.27
CA VAL A 193 2.11 -0.54 -4.08
C VAL A 193 1.15 -0.50 -5.26
N ALA A 194 1.64 -0.61 -6.50
CA ALA A 194 0.79 -0.66 -7.69
C ALA A 194 -0.15 -1.87 -7.70
N ALA A 195 0.34 -3.05 -7.34
CA ALA A 195 -0.48 -4.26 -7.24
C ALA A 195 -1.56 -4.13 -6.16
N LEU A 196 -1.22 -3.55 -5.01
CA LEU A 196 -2.20 -3.31 -3.93
C LEU A 196 -3.21 -2.22 -4.30
N ASN A 197 -2.80 -1.18 -5.02
CA ASN A 197 -3.71 -0.20 -5.57
C ASN A 197 -4.71 -0.84 -6.56
N TRP A 198 -4.25 -1.74 -7.42
CA TRP A 198 -5.12 -2.51 -8.31
C TRP A 198 -6.17 -3.31 -7.52
N TRP A 199 -5.76 -4.02 -6.46
CA TRP A 199 -6.71 -4.72 -5.57
C TRP A 199 -7.73 -3.77 -4.94
N ALA A 200 -7.31 -2.58 -4.50
CA ALA A 200 -8.20 -1.58 -3.92
C ALA A 200 -9.20 -0.97 -4.93
N GLN A 201 -8.90 -1.03 -6.23
CA GLN A 201 -9.78 -0.56 -7.30
C GLN A 201 -10.75 -1.64 -7.78
N LEU A 202 -10.38 -2.92 -7.66
CA LEU A 202 -11.19 -4.05 -8.14
C LEU A 202 -12.54 -4.16 -7.42
N GLU A 203 -12.55 -3.98 -6.09
CA GLU A 203 -13.79 -3.98 -5.29
C GLU A 203 -13.78 -2.82 -4.28
N PRO A 204 -14.27 -1.63 -4.67
CA PRO A 204 -14.28 -0.47 -3.79
C PRO A 204 -15.11 -0.67 -2.51
N ARG A 205 -16.13 -1.55 -2.52
CA ARG A 205 -16.97 -1.83 -1.32
C ARG A 205 -16.21 -2.58 -0.23
N ALA A 206 -15.09 -3.23 -0.58
CA ALA A 206 -14.22 -3.87 0.40
C ALA A 206 -13.51 -2.85 1.31
N ASN A 207 -13.54 -1.55 0.97
CA ASN A 207 -12.93 -0.47 1.74
C ASN A 207 -11.47 -0.75 2.10
N LEU A 208 -10.73 -1.31 1.14
CA LEU A 208 -9.33 -1.68 1.34
C LEU A 208 -8.48 -0.43 1.61
N ARG A 209 -7.68 -0.51 2.67
CA ARG A 209 -6.58 0.39 2.97
C ARG A 209 -5.35 -0.41 3.41
N PHE A 210 -4.19 -0.04 2.91
CA PHE A 210 -2.93 -0.74 3.15
C PHE A 210 -2.02 0.09 4.04
N VAL A 211 -1.61 -0.47 5.18
CA VAL A 211 -0.69 0.14 6.14
C VAL A 211 0.66 -0.53 6.00
N TYR A 212 1.68 0.21 5.59
CA TYR A 212 3.00 -0.33 5.32
C TYR A 212 3.90 -0.30 6.55
N GLU A 213 4.69 -1.35 6.73
CA GLU A 213 5.83 -1.38 7.63
C GLU A 213 7.13 -1.31 6.81
N ASP A 214 8.00 -0.35 7.12
CA ASP A 214 9.24 -0.14 6.36
C ASP A 214 10.35 -1.09 6.83
N HIS A 215 10.47 -2.24 6.17
CA HIS A 215 11.65 -3.10 6.17
C HIS A 215 12.26 -3.25 4.77
N PHE A 216 11.87 -2.40 3.81
CA PHE A 216 12.40 -2.44 2.44
C PHE A 216 13.55 -1.44 2.25
N SER A 217 13.59 -0.33 3.01
CA SER A 217 14.70 0.63 2.94
C SER A 217 16.02 0.05 3.45
N LYS A 218 15.96 -0.92 4.36
CA LYS A 218 17.11 -1.62 4.95
C LYS A 218 16.86 -3.13 4.91
N PRO A 219 17.40 -3.84 3.91
CA PRO A 219 17.34 -5.29 3.87
C PRO A 219 17.87 -5.93 5.15
N LEU A 220 17.23 -7.01 5.58
CA LEU A 220 17.63 -7.81 6.72
C LEU A 220 18.88 -8.62 6.38
N PRO A 221 19.94 -8.55 7.20
CA PRO A 221 21.19 -9.24 6.90
C PRO A 221 21.06 -10.74 7.18
N THR A 222 21.54 -11.57 6.26
CA THR A 222 21.69 -13.03 6.45
C THR A 222 23.11 -13.48 6.14
N GLY A 223 23.55 -14.61 6.72
CA GLY A 223 24.88 -15.16 6.46
C GLY A 223 25.06 -15.75 5.07
N VAL A 224 23.97 -16.18 4.43
CA VAL A 224 23.96 -16.92 3.16
C VAL A 224 23.62 -16.02 1.96
N GLU A 225 23.78 -16.52 0.74
CA GLU A 225 23.32 -15.88 -0.50
C GLU A 225 22.06 -16.61 -1.01
N PRO A 226 20.83 -16.18 -0.63
CA PRO A 226 19.61 -16.96 -0.86
C PRO A 226 19.39 -17.35 -2.32
N VAL A 227 19.66 -16.43 -3.25
CA VAL A 227 19.47 -16.63 -4.70
C VAL A 227 20.37 -17.72 -5.28
N LYS A 228 21.50 -18.03 -4.61
CA LYS A 228 22.42 -19.11 -5.02
C LYS A 228 22.15 -20.44 -4.35
N ARG A 229 21.12 -20.52 -3.51
CA ARG A 229 20.74 -21.74 -2.79
C ARG A 229 19.43 -22.31 -3.35
N PRO A 230 19.24 -23.64 -3.27
CA PRO A 230 17.97 -24.24 -3.60
C PRO A 230 16.89 -23.79 -2.60
N TYR A 231 15.62 -23.74 -3.02
CA TYR A 231 14.52 -23.33 -2.15
C TYR A 231 14.43 -24.14 -0.84
N THR A 232 14.88 -25.39 -0.83
CA THR A 232 14.92 -26.25 0.37
C THR A 232 15.81 -25.74 1.50
N ASP A 233 16.68 -24.77 1.19
CA ASP A 233 17.60 -24.12 2.12
C ASP A 233 16.99 -22.84 2.75
N GLU A 234 15.71 -22.54 2.49
CA GLU A 234 15.02 -21.34 2.97
C GLU A 234 15.14 -21.11 4.49
N ARG A 235 15.16 -22.22 5.26
CA ARG A 235 15.32 -22.19 6.72
C ARG A 235 16.56 -21.43 7.20
N TYR A 236 17.61 -21.31 6.38
CA TYR A 236 18.85 -20.65 6.78
C TYR A 236 18.71 -19.13 6.80
N TRP A 237 17.93 -18.56 5.88
CA TRP A 237 17.75 -17.11 5.84
C TRP A 237 16.45 -16.66 6.50
N ILE A 238 15.40 -17.50 6.54
CA ILE A 238 14.16 -17.21 7.30
C ILE A 238 14.42 -17.17 8.81
N ALA A 239 15.37 -17.96 9.32
CA ALA A 239 15.68 -17.98 10.76
C ALA A 239 16.72 -16.94 11.19
N ASP A 240 17.52 -16.43 10.25
CA ASP A 240 18.56 -15.42 10.49
C ASP A 240 18.03 -13.99 10.44
N ALA A 241 17.05 -13.75 9.54
CA ALA A 241 16.46 -12.44 9.26
C ALA A 241 15.36 -12.04 10.25
#